data_AF-A0A530B5D2-F1
#
_entry.id   AF-A0A530B5D2-F1
#
_cell.length_a   1.000
_cell.length_b   1.000
_cell.length_c   1.000
_cell.angle_alpha   90.00
_cell.angle_beta   90.00
_cell.angle_gamma   90.00
#
_symmetry.space_group_name_H-M   'P 1'
#
loop_
_entity.id
_entity.type
_entity.pdbx_description
1 polymer ?
#
loop_
_entity_poly.entity_id
_entity_poly.type
_entity_poly.pdbx_seq_one_letter_code
_entity_poly.pdbx_strand_id
1 'polypeptide(L)' 'GWITRSFGQPENGVHALQMELSNRGYMREPAEKGSPENWPVPYDPSYAAPIRATLKTILETAIEWAGR' A
#
# COMPACT_ATOMS: atom_id res chain seq x y z
N GLY A 1 8.38 -9.16 -6.18
CA GLY A 1 9.47 -8.30 -6.67
C GLY A 1 9.98 -8.56 -8.08
N TRP A 2 9.26 -9.26 -8.97
CA TRP A 2 9.60 -9.21 -10.41
C TRP A 2 9.38 -7.79 -10.93
N ILE A 3 8.19 -7.22 -10.66
CA ILE A 3 7.82 -5.84 -11.02
C ILE A 3 8.87 -4.83 -10.57
N THR A 4 9.26 -4.83 -9.29
CA THR A 4 10.26 -3.87 -8.78
C THR A 4 11.63 -4.01 -9.43
N ARG A 5 12.09 -5.23 -9.76
CA ARG A 5 13.36 -5.45 -10.47
C ARG A 5 13.28 -5.12 -11.95
N SER A 6 12.13 -5.34 -12.58
CA SER A 6 11.93 -5.09 -14.01
C SER A 6 11.74 -3.62 -14.34
N PHE A 7 11.15 -2.84 -13.42
CA PHE A 7 10.84 -1.43 -13.65
C PHE A 7 11.74 -0.46 -12.86
N GLY A 8 12.46 -0.93 -11.84
CA GLY A 8 13.50 -0.13 -11.20
C GLY A 8 14.73 -0.01 -12.11
N GLN A 9 15.21 1.21 -12.30
CA GLN A 9 16.46 1.53 -13.00
C GLN A 9 17.26 2.52 -12.13
N PRO A 10 17.82 2.10 -10.99
CA PRO A 10 18.50 3.00 -10.06
C PRO A 10 19.65 3.79 -10.69
N GLU A 11 20.36 3.19 -11.64
CA GLU A 11 21.41 3.83 -12.44
C GLU A 11 20.90 5.00 -13.30
N ASN A 12 19.61 5.01 -13.63
CA ASN A 12 18.92 6.06 -14.37
C ASN A 12 18.06 6.94 -13.45
N GLY A 13 18.23 6.85 -12.12
CA GLY A 13 17.47 7.61 -11.13
C GLY A 13 16.02 7.16 -10.94
N VAL A 14 15.63 5.98 -11.44
CA VAL A 14 14.28 5.43 -11.29
C VAL A 14 14.28 4.35 -10.21
N HIS A 15 13.81 4.70 -9.00
CA HIS A 15 13.70 3.77 -7.89
C HIS A 15 12.32 3.11 -7.85
N ALA A 16 12.26 1.82 -7.52
CA ALA A 16 10.99 1.07 -7.39
C ALA A 16 10.87 0.43 -6.00
N LEU A 17 9.69 0.58 -5.38
CA LEU A 17 9.35 0.02 -4.07
C LEU A 17 8.11 -0.88 -4.19
N GLN A 18 8.11 -2.02 -3.50
CA GLN A 18 6.92 -2.85 -3.28
C GLN A 18 6.52 -2.70 -1.82
N MET A 19 5.27 -2.34 -1.56
CA MET A 19 4.72 -2.23 -0.22
C MET A 19 3.60 -3.25 -0.04
N GLU A 20 3.64 -4.00 1.05
CA GLU A 20 2.63 -5.00 1.39
C GLU A 20 1.89 -4.58 2.67
N LEU A 21 0.56 -4.70 2.63
CA LEU A 21 -0.33 -4.30 3.72
C LEU A 21 -1.17 -5.48 4.16
N SER A 22 -1.36 -5.63 5.47
CA SER A 22 -2.37 -6.56 5.98
C SER A 22 -3.77 -5.96 5.77
N ASN A 23 -4.70 -6.75 5.23
CA ASN A 23 -6.10 -6.34 4.98
C ASN A 23 -6.73 -5.66 6.20
N ARG A 24 -6.58 -6.24 7.40
CA ARG A 24 -7.08 -5.68 8.67
C ARG A 24 -6.72 -4.22 8.92
N GLY A 25 -5.68 -3.69 8.28
CA GLY A 25 -5.23 -2.30 8.45
C GLY A 25 -6.06 -1.28 7.67
N TYR A 26 -6.82 -1.69 6.65
CA TYR A 26 -7.63 -0.80 5.81
C TYR A 26 -9.01 -1.35 5.45
N MET A 27 -9.25 -2.62 5.75
CA MET A 27 -10.43 -3.37 5.38
C MET A 27 -11.03 -4.00 6.63
N ARG A 28 -12.32 -3.78 6.85
CA ARG A 28 -13.07 -4.46 7.91
C ARG A 28 -13.42 -5.87 7.46
N GLU A 29 -12.43 -6.77 7.51
CA GLU A 29 -12.62 -8.16 7.11
C GLU A 29 -13.84 -8.77 7.82
N PRO A 30 -14.70 -9.53 7.11
CA PRO A 30 -15.82 -10.21 7.75
C PRO A 30 -15.32 -11.15 8.85
N ALA A 31 -16.09 -11.27 9.94
CA ALA A 31 -15.76 -12.22 11.00
C ALA A 31 -15.92 -13.68 10.55
N GLU A 32 -16.81 -13.92 9.59
CA GLU A 32 -17.02 -15.23 8.97
C GLU A 32 -16.17 -15.39 7.70
N LYS A 33 -16.17 -16.61 7.14
CA LYS A 33 -15.49 -16.89 5.87
C LYS A 33 -16.06 -15.99 4.75
N GLY A 34 -15.18 -15.44 3.93
CA GLY A 34 -15.57 -14.66 2.76
C GLY A 34 -16.40 -15.47 1.75
N SER A 35 -17.46 -14.86 1.23
CA SER A 35 -18.36 -15.36 0.19
C SER A 35 -18.72 -14.24 -0.78
N PRO A 36 -19.27 -14.54 -1.97
CA PRO A 36 -19.68 -13.50 -2.93
C PRO A 36 -20.65 -12.46 -2.37
N GLU A 37 -21.38 -12.79 -1.30
CA GLU A 37 -22.39 -11.92 -0.67
C GLU A 37 -21.80 -10.96 0.37
N ASN A 38 -20.63 -11.27 0.95
CA ASN A 38 -20.01 -10.47 2.02
C ASN A 38 -18.63 -9.91 1.64
N TRP A 39 -18.13 -10.23 0.45
CA TRP A 39 -16.80 -9.85 -0.02
C TRP A 39 -16.81 -9.34 -1.47
N PRO A 40 -16.04 -8.28 -1.80
CA PRO A 40 -15.23 -7.47 -0.89
C PRO A 40 -16.10 -6.58 -0.01
N VAL A 41 -15.63 -6.31 1.20
CA VAL A 41 -16.32 -5.34 2.07
C VAL A 41 -16.19 -3.93 1.48
N PRO A 42 -17.19 -3.05 1.68
CA PRO A 42 -17.10 -1.67 1.26
C PRO A 42 -15.88 -0.97 1.85
N TYR A 43 -15.23 -0.13 1.05
CA TYR A 43 -14.12 0.68 1.53
C TYR A 43 -14.61 1.75 2.50
N ASP A 44 -14.11 1.70 3.74
CA ASP A 44 -14.37 2.69 4.79
C ASP A 44 -13.19 3.67 4.85
N PRO A 45 -13.33 4.90 4.30
CA PRO A 45 -12.23 5.86 4.25
C PRO A 45 -11.78 6.32 5.63
N SER A 46 -12.67 6.33 6.62
CA SER A 46 -12.34 6.69 8.00
C SER A 46 -11.55 5.59 8.68
N TYR A 47 -11.92 4.32 8.49
CA TYR A 47 -11.17 3.18 9.00
C TYR A 47 -9.78 3.06 8.38
N ALA A 48 -9.66 3.31 7.07
CA ALA A 48 -8.38 3.27 6.36
C ALA A 48 -7.51 4.52 6.56
N ALA A 49 -8.03 5.59 7.17
CA ALA A 49 -7.30 6.85 7.34
C ALA A 49 -5.94 6.71 8.04
N PRO A 50 -5.80 5.94 9.15
CA PRO A 50 -4.51 5.79 9.82
C PRO A 50 -3.44 5.15 8.95
N ILE A 51 -3.76 4.06 8.24
CA ILE A 51 -2.78 3.39 7.37
C ILE A 51 -2.39 4.28 6.19
N ARG A 52 -3.33 5.08 5.67
CA ARG A 52 -3.07 6.03 4.59
C ARG A 52 -2.15 7.14 5.04
N ALA A 53 -2.32 7.66 6.27
CA ALA A 53 -1.41 8.65 6.84
C ALA A 53 0.02 8.09 6.94
N THR A 54 0.19 6.88 7.48
CA THR A 54 1.50 6.22 7.57
C THR A 54 2.13 6.01 6.18
N LEU A 55 1.37 5.48 5.23
CA LEU A 55 1.83 5.27 3.85
C LEU A 55 2.26 6.58 3.20
N LYS A 56 1.48 7.64 3.38
CA LYS A 56 1.79 8.97 2.87
C LYS A 56 3.14 9.45 3.40
N THR A 57 3.37 9.37 4.72
CA THR A 57 4.64 9.76 5.32
C THR A 57 5.82 8.96 4.76
N ILE A 58 5.67 7.65 4.58
CA ILE A 58 6.72 6.80 3.98
C ILE A 58 7.05 7.25 2.56
N LEU A 59 6.04 7.49 1.72
CA LEU A 59 6.23 7.91 0.33
C LEU A 59 6.84 9.32 0.25
N GLU A 60 6.38 10.26 1.07
CA GLU A 60 6.95 11.61 1.15
C GLU A 60 8.43 11.55 1.56
N THR A 61 8.76 10.73 2.57
CA THR A 61 10.14 10.53 3.02
C THR A 61 11.01 9.92 1.91
N ALA A 62 10.49 8.95 1.15
CA ALA A 62 11.20 8.33 0.04
C ALA A 62 11.46 9.31 -1.11
N ILE A 63 10.48 10.18 -1.42
CA ILE A 63 10.62 11.22 -2.44
C ILE A 63 11.67 12.26 -2.00
N GLU A 64 11.61 12.72 -0.75
CA GLU A 64 12.60 13.66 -0.20
C GLU A 64 14.01 13.08 -0.21
N TRP A 65 14.17 11.78 0.07
CA TRP A 65 15.45 11.11 -0.02
C TRP A 65 15.95 11.03 -1.47
N ALA A 66 15.09 10.65 -2.43
CA ALA A 66 15.48 10.51 -3.83
C ALA A 66 15.83 11.85 -4.51
N GLY A 67 15.36 12.97 -3.96
CA GLY A 67 15.70 14.31 -4.44
C GLY A 67 17.03 14.88 -3.91
N ARG A 68 17.75 14.16 -3.06
CA ARG A 68 19.09 14.54 -2.54
C ARG A 68 20.20 14.00 -3.42
#